data_AF-F4WBB0-F1
#
_entry.id   AF-F4WBB0-F1
#
_cell.length_a   1.000
_cell.length_b   1.000
_cell.length_c   1.000
_cell.angle_alpha   90.00
_cell.angle_beta   90.00
_cell.angle_gamma   90.00
#
_symmetry.space_group_name_H-M   'P 1'
#
loop_
_entity.id
_entity.type
_entity.pdbx_description
1 polymer ?
#
loop_
_entity_poly.entity_id
_entity_poly.type
_entity_poly.pdbx_seq_one_letter_code
_entity_poly.pdbx_strand_id
1 'polypeptide(L)'
;HVTAPVKTYMETLNWEVHPPYSPDIAPSDYHLFRSMAHSLSEQHFTSYEDIKNWIDNWIASKDEAFFQRGIRMLSERWEKIVASMDNIFNKMYRSFHNKCLIFY
;
A
#
# COMPACT_ATOMS: atom_id res chain seq x y z
N HIS A 1 -10.91 -8.96 -1.66
CA HIS A 1 -12.28 -8.42 -1.59
C HIS A 1 -12.90 -8.32 -2.99
N VAL A 2 -13.16 -9.45 -3.67
CA VAL A 2 -13.60 -9.45 -5.08
C VAL A 2 -14.79 -10.39 -5.32
N THR A 3 -15.41 -10.88 -4.25
CA THR A 3 -16.59 -11.75 -4.35
C THR A 3 -17.79 -10.96 -4.84
N ALA A 4 -18.67 -11.60 -5.61
CA ALA A 4 -19.84 -10.94 -6.21
C ALA A 4 -20.68 -10.13 -5.22
N PRO A 5 -20.98 -10.62 -3.99
CA PRO A 5 -21.74 -9.84 -3.01
C PRO A 5 -21.05 -8.54 -2.59
N VAL A 6 -19.71 -8.58 -2.43
CA VAL A 6 -18.92 -7.40 -2.04
C VAL A 6 -18.88 -6.37 -3.17
N LYS A 7 -18.75 -6.83 -4.42
CA LYS A 7 -18.72 -5.95 -5.59
C LYS A 7 -20.05 -5.22 -5.79
N THR A 8 -21.18 -5.93 -5.69
CA THR A 8 -22.52 -5.33 -5.80
C THR A 8 -22.78 -4.30 -4.70
N TYR A 9 -22.29 -4.55 -3.49
CA TYR A 9 -22.41 -3.59 -2.40
C TYR A 9 -21.55 -2.33 -2.64
N MET A 10 -20.31 -2.49 -3.13
CA MET A 10 -19.43 -1.36 -3.48
C MET A 10 -20.00 -0.51 -4.62
N GLU A 11 -20.60 -1.14 -5.64
CA GLU A 11 -21.31 -0.46 -6.72
C GLU A 11 -22.52 0.35 -6.20
N THR A 12 -23.27 -0.20 -5.24
CA THR A 12 -24.41 0.49 -4.60
C THR A 12 -23.96 1.72 -3.82
N LEU A 13 -22.79 1.66 -3.19
CA LEU A 13 -22.18 2.80 -2.50
C LEU A 13 -21.47 3.78 -3.44
N ASN A 14 -21.39 3.46 -4.73
CA ASN A 14 -20.70 4.26 -5.73
C ASN A 14 -19.20 4.46 -5.43
N TRP A 15 -18.58 3.47 -4.77
CA TRP A 15 -17.16 3.50 -4.37
C TRP A 15 -16.27 2.89 -5.45
N GLU A 16 -15.19 3.59 -5.80
CA GLU A 16 -14.18 3.09 -6.72
C GLU A 16 -13.29 2.05 -6.05
N VAL A 17 -13.05 0.92 -6.74
CA VAL A 17 -12.28 -0.20 -6.20
C VAL A 17 -10.88 -0.17 -6.76
N HIS A 18 -9.88 -0.23 -5.88
CA HIS A 18 -8.47 -0.26 -6.27
C HIS A 18 -8.12 -1.53 -7.07
N PRO A 19 -7.12 -1.45 -7.96
CA PRO A 19 -6.61 -2.62 -8.69
C PRO A 19 -6.09 -3.73 -7.75
N PRO A 20 -6.16 -5.00 -8.17
CA PRO A 20 -5.66 -6.11 -7.37
C PRO A 20 -4.14 -6.08 -7.23
N TYR A 21 -3.65 -6.40 -6.02
CA TYR A 21 -2.23 -6.55 -5.64
C TYR A 21 -1.36 -5.30 -5.83
N SER A 22 -1.45 -4.35 -4.89
CA SER A 22 -0.53 -3.21 -4.79
C SER A 22 -0.25 -2.81 -3.34
N PRO A 23 0.44 -3.65 -2.55
CA PRO A 23 0.78 -3.34 -1.16
C PRO A 23 1.63 -2.06 -1.03
N ASP A 24 2.44 -1.72 -2.03
CA ASP A 24 3.22 -0.47 -2.06
C ASP A 24 2.37 0.79 -2.21
N ILE A 25 1.09 0.64 -2.58
CA ILE A 25 0.11 1.71 -2.79
C ILE A 25 -0.87 1.80 -1.63
N ALA A 26 -1.02 0.75 -0.81
CA ALA A 26 -1.97 0.75 0.28
C ALA A 26 -1.43 1.54 1.49
N PRO A 27 -2.05 2.68 1.88
CA PRO A 27 -1.59 3.46 3.05
C PRO A 27 -1.66 2.68 4.36
N SER A 28 -2.55 1.69 4.43
CA SER A 28 -2.58 0.73 5.53
C SER A 28 -1.25 -0.01 5.66
N ASP A 29 -0.71 -0.53 4.55
CA ASP A 29 0.44 -1.43 4.56
C ASP A 29 1.74 -0.65 4.74
N TYR A 30 1.94 0.42 3.96
CA TYR A 30 3.22 1.12 3.97
C TYR A 30 3.40 2.12 5.12
N HIS A 31 2.32 2.55 5.78
CA HIS A 31 2.35 3.58 6.83
C HIS A 31 1.78 3.07 8.15
N LEU A 32 0.49 2.70 8.18
CA LEU A 32 -0.20 2.35 9.43
C LEU A 32 0.37 1.07 10.05
N PHE A 33 0.30 -0.05 9.33
CA PHE A 33 0.80 -1.35 9.77
C PHE A 33 2.31 -1.37 9.90
N ARG A 34 3.03 -0.62 9.05
CA ARG A 34 4.48 -0.47 9.21
C ARG A 34 4.86 0.19 10.53
N SER A 35 4.16 1.26 10.91
CA SER A 35 4.38 1.93 12.20
C SER A 35 3.93 1.05 13.38
N MET A 36 2.80 0.36 13.22
CA MET A 36 2.26 -0.54 14.24
C MET A 36 3.18 -1.73 14.49
N ALA A 37 3.73 -2.35 13.45
CA ALA A 37 4.65 -3.49 13.55
C ALA A 37 5.90 -3.15 14.37
N HIS A 38 6.44 -1.93 14.22
CA HIS A 38 7.52 -1.47 15.09
C HIS A 38 7.07 -1.34 16.55
N SER A 39 5.85 -0.85 16.80
CA SER A 39 5.35 -0.72 18.18
C SER A 39 4.98 -2.08 18.80
N LEU A 40 4.73 -3.09 17.96
CA LEU A 40 4.39 -4.46 18.37
C LEU A 40 5.62 -5.31 18.68
N SER A 41 6.81 -4.97 18.20
CA SER A 41 8.00 -5.83 18.31
C SER A 41 8.46 -6.06 19.75
N GLU A 42 8.04 -5.21 20.69
CA GLU A 42 8.43 -5.26 22.11
C GLU A 42 7.28 -5.73 23.03
N GLN A 43 6.13 -6.09 22.44
CA GLN A 43 4.91 -6.37 23.19
C GLN A 43 4.63 -7.87 23.29
N HIS A 44 4.31 -8.30 24.51
CA HIS A 44 3.80 -9.62 24.79
C HIS A 44 2.37 -9.51 25.32
N PHE A 45 1.43 -10.15 24.63
CA PHE A 45 0.03 -10.18 25.02
C PHE A 45 -0.32 -11.56 25.59
N THR A 46 -1.09 -11.60 26.67
CA THR A 46 -1.54 -12.85 27.30
C THR A 46 -3.00 -13.15 27.01
N SER A 47 -3.78 -12.17 26.54
CA SER A 47 -5.17 -12.34 26.16
C SER A 47 -5.56 -11.54 24.91
N TYR A 48 -6.71 -11.89 24.34
CA TYR A 48 -7.34 -11.11 23.26
C TYR A 48 -7.72 -9.69 23.71
N GLU A 49 -8.13 -9.54 24.97
CA GLU A 49 -8.55 -8.24 25.51
C GLU A 49 -7.35 -7.29 25.63
N ASP A 50 -6.17 -7.80 25.97
CA ASP A 50 -4.93 -7.01 25.98
C ASP A 50 -4.58 -6.51 24.58
N ILE A 51 -4.73 -7.35 23.56
CA ILE A 51 -4.48 -6.97 22.16
C ILE A 51 -5.45 -5.86 21.75
N LYS A 52 -6.74 -6.03 22.05
CA LYS A 52 -7.77 -5.05 21.69
C LYS A 52 -7.50 -3.70 22.35
N ASN A 53 -7.29 -3.69 23.67
CA ASN A 53 -7.01 -2.47 24.42
C ASN A 53 -5.72 -1.79 23.94
N TRP A 54 -4.69 -2.57 23.61
CA TRP A 54 -3.45 -2.01 23.06
C TRP A 54 -3.66 -1.36 21.70
N ILE A 55 -4.40 -2.01 20.79
CA ILE A 55 -4.70 -1.46 19.45
C ILE A 55 -5.50 -0.16 19.59
N ASP A 56 -6.55 -0.15 20.42
CA ASP A 56 -7.40 1.01 20.64
C ASP A 56 -6.58 2.19 21.18
N ASN A 57 -5.74 1.95 22.19
CA ASN A 57 -4.84 2.97 22.75
C ASN A 57 -3.78 3.43 21.74
N TRP A 58 -3.22 2.52 20.95
CA TRP A 58 -2.21 2.86 19.95
C TRP A 58 -2.79 3.75 18.85
N ILE A 59 -3.99 3.45 18.35
CA ILE A 59 -4.68 4.28 17.36
C ILE A 59 -5.02 5.65 17.97
N ALA A 60 -5.57 5.67 19.18
CA ALA A 60 -5.90 6.92 19.88
C ALA A 60 -4.67 7.79 20.19
N SER A 61 -3.47 7.20 20.29
CA SER A 61 -2.22 7.94 20.48
C SER A 61 -1.73 8.70 19.25
N LYS A 62 -2.26 8.41 18.06
CA LYS A 62 -1.82 9.05 16.80
C LYS A 62 -2.55 10.36 16.59
N ASP A 63 -1.79 11.38 16.22
CA ASP A 63 -2.34 12.67 15.84
C ASP A 63 -2.95 12.63 14.44
N GLU A 64 -3.81 13.59 14.13
CA GLU A 64 -4.40 13.72 12.80
C GLU A 64 -3.33 13.80 11.71
N ALA A 65 -2.23 14.51 11.99
CA ALA A 65 -1.13 14.66 11.04
C ALA A 65 -0.46 13.32 10.70
N PHE A 66 -0.44 12.33 11.60
CA PHE A 66 0.02 10.98 11.28
C PHE A 66 -0.81 10.36 10.15
N PHE A 67 -2.14 10.41 10.23
CA PHE A 67 -3.01 9.84 9.19
C PHE A 67 -2.93 10.63 7.89
N GLN A 68 -2.93 11.97 7.97
CA GLN A 68 -2.78 12.84 6.80
C GLN A 68 -1.46 12.59 6.07
N ARG A 69 -0.34 12.40 6.80
CA ARG A 69 0.95 12.04 6.19
C ARG A 69 0.88 10.73 5.43
N GLY A 70 0.25 9.71 6.02
CA GLY A 70 0.05 8.41 5.36
C GLY A 70 -0.64 8.56 4.01
N ILE A 71 -1.73 9.34 3.95
CA ILE A 71 -2.48 9.61 2.72
C ILE A 71 -1.65 10.44 1.73
N ARG A 72 -0.95 11.50 2.19
CA ARG A 72 -0.16 12.36 1.29
C ARG A 72 0.99 11.62 0.61
N MET A 73 1.62 10.68 1.32
CA MET A 73 2.70 9.83 0.76
C MET A 73 2.22 8.98 -0.43
N LEU A 74 0.91 8.81 -0.61
CA LEU A 74 0.35 8.11 -1.76
C LEU A 74 0.75 8.79 -3.07
N SER A 75 0.70 10.13 -3.15
CA SER A 75 1.07 10.88 -4.36
C SER A 75 2.53 10.65 -4.75
N GLU A 76 3.44 10.76 -3.78
CA GLU A 76 4.88 10.54 -4.00
C GLU A 76 5.18 9.09 -4.43
N ARG A 77 4.41 8.13 -3.91
CA ARG A 77 4.54 6.72 -4.28
C ARG A 77 4.01 6.45 -5.68
N TRP A 78 2.89 7.05 -6.07
CA TRP A 78 2.38 6.98 -7.44
C TRP A 78 3.40 7.52 -8.44
N GLU A 79 3.99 8.67 -8.18
CA GLU A 79 5.03 9.25 -9.04
C GLU A 79 6.23 8.31 -9.20
N LYS A 80 6.69 7.70 -8.10
CA LYS A 80 7.78 6.72 -8.14
C LYS A 80 7.42 5.47 -8.93
N ILE A 81 6.20 4.96 -8.77
CA ILE A 81 5.73 3.77 -9.50
C ILE A 81 5.70 4.07 -11.00
N VAL A 82 5.10 5.19 -11.41
CA VAL A 82 5.05 5.61 -12.82
C VAL A 82 6.46 5.77 -13.40
N ALA A 83 7.34 6.50 -12.71
CA ALA A 83 8.71 6.69 -13.16
C ALA A 83 9.50 5.37 -13.24
N SER A 84 9.24 4.43 -12.33
CA SER A 84 9.87 3.11 -12.35
C SER A 84 9.40 2.27 -13.53
N MET A 85 8.11 2.32 -13.87
CA MET A 85 7.53 1.63 -15.02
C MET A 85 8.09 2.17 -16.33
N ASP A 86 8.20 3.49 -16.46
CA ASP A 86 8.81 4.14 -17.63
C ASP A 86 10.29 3.74 -17.79
N ASN A 87 11.04 3.69 -16.68
CA ASN A 87 12.44 3.28 -16.71
C ASN A 87 12.59 1.80 -17.10
N ILE A 88 11.75 0.91 -16.56
CA ILE A 88 11.73 -0.51 -16.91
C ILE A 88 11.40 -0.68 -18.39
N PHE A 89 10.38 0.02 -18.90
CA PHE A 89 10.01 0.00 -20.31
C PHE A 89 11.16 0.48 -21.20
N ASN A 90 11.79 1.61 -20.85
CA ASN A 90 12.93 2.16 -21.59
C ASN A 90 14.15 1.22 -21.58
N LYS A 91 14.45 0.56 -20.45
CA LYS A 91 15.50 -0.46 -20.37
C LYS A 91 15.18 -1.69 -21.22
N MET A 92 13.93 -2.15 -21.20
CA MET A 92 13.48 -3.28 -22.02
C MET A 92 13.57 -2.94 -23.50
N TYR A 93 13.10 -1.76 -23.91
CA TYR A 93 13.19 -1.26 -25.27
C TYR A 93 14.64 -1.13 -25.74
N ARG A 94 15.53 -0.53 -24.95
CA ARG A 94 16.97 -0.45 -25.28
C ARG A 94 17.62 -1.82 -25.39
N SER A 95 17.27 -2.75 -24.50
CA SER A 95 17.75 -4.13 -24.56
C SER A 95 17.28 -4.86 -25.82
N PHE A 96 16.01 -4.67 -26.20
CA PHE A 96 15.44 -5.24 -27.42
C PHE A 96 16.08 -4.63 -28.68
N HIS A 97 16.20 -3.29 -28.74
CA HIS A 97 16.86 -2.58 -29.84
C HIS A 97 18.33 -2.97 -29.99
N ASN A 98 19.08 -3.05 -28.89
CA ASN A 98 20.48 -3.48 -28.91
C ASN A 98 20.62 -4.94 -29.31
N LYS A 99 19.68 -5.82 -28.95
CA LYS A 99 19.67 -7.21 -29.44
C LYS A 99 19.37 -7.30 -30.93
N CYS A 100 18.44 -6.49 -31.46
CA CYS A 100 18.16 -6.45 -32.90
C CYS A 100 19.33 -5.92 -33.74
N LEU A 101 20.11 -4.98 -33.21
CA LEU A 101 21.32 -4.46 -33.86
C LEU A 101 22.49 -5.46 -33.91
N ILE A 102 22.49 -6.52 -33.09
CA ILE A 102 23.52 -7.57 -33.12
C ILE A 102 23.24 -8.62 -34.22
N PHE A 103 22.05 -8.58 -34.85
CA PHE A 103 21.67 -9.44 -35.96
C PHE A 103 21.75 -8.75 -37.34
N TYR A 104 22.33 -7.55 -37.42
CA TYR A 104 22.74 -6.86 -38.65
C TYR A 104 24.25 -6.62 -38.62
#